data_AF-A0A831UPT0-F1
#
_entry.id   AF-A0A831UPT0-F1
#
_cell.length_a   1.000
_cell.length_b   1.000
_cell.length_c   1.000
_cell.angle_alpha   90.00
_cell.angle_beta   90.00
_cell.angle_gamma   90.00
#
_symmetry.space_group_name_H-M   'P 1'
#
loop_
_entity.id
_entity.type
_entity.pdbx_description
1 polymer ?
#
loop_
_entity_poly.entity_id
_entity_poly.type
_entity_poly.pdbx_seq_one_letter_code
_entity_poly.pdbx_strand_id
1 'polypeptide(L)'
;MPTLQEIEQLLSGAFSPEQVQVLTSALLRMSQEILESEVIKRVDHLESEMRERFALLLQQVEALTAQTQANTQAIQTLTEQTRANTEQLRAHTEQIAVLTEQTRANTQAIQVLTEQTRANTEQLKVHTQQIEALTEQTRANTEQLRVHSEQIAALTEQTRANTEQLRVHSEQIAALTEQTRANTEQLKVHTQQIEALTEQTRANTEQLRIHSEQIAALTEQTRANTEQLKVHTQQIEALTEQTRANTEQLRVHSEQIAALTEQTRANTEQLRVHSEQIAALTEQTRANTEQLRVHAQQIEALTRQTEANTKQIAKNTRAIRDLAKQVGGLAMTVGYTLENEAYKALPQLLKRDYGLEVVGRLKRGFITVGEGQHYELNILGEARRNGELLTIVGESKAQLSRNDIDNFLRRKLRPLSRHMPNLFPVLVAHMVSSPRVMEYAQQQGVAVYLSYDF
;
A
#
# COMPACT_ATOMS: atom_id res chain seq x y z
N MET A 1 -237.38 -132.59 17.67
CA MET A 1 -238.58 -132.87 16.86
C MET A 1 -239.42 -133.91 17.59
N PRO A 2 -240.76 -133.85 17.47
CA PRO A 2 -241.65 -134.85 18.02
C PRO A 2 -241.29 -136.23 17.47
N THR A 3 -241.38 -137.23 18.34
CA THR A 3 -240.84 -138.57 18.09
C THR A 3 -241.75 -139.34 17.12
N LEU A 4 -241.19 -140.30 16.38
CA LEU A 4 -241.96 -141.07 15.38
C LEU A 4 -243.27 -141.63 15.91
N GLN A 5 -243.28 -142.02 17.19
CA GLN A 5 -244.42 -142.56 17.91
C GLN A 5 -245.56 -141.55 18.09
N GLU A 6 -245.22 -140.26 18.26
CA GLU A 6 -246.21 -139.18 18.38
C GLU A 6 -246.86 -138.86 17.02
N ILE A 7 -246.10 -138.94 15.92
CA ILE A 7 -246.60 -138.72 14.57
C ILE A 7 -247.54 -139.86 14.15
N GLU A 8 -247.21 -141.11 14.49
CA GLU A 8 -248.10 -142.24 14.24
C GLU A 8 -249.44 -142.10 14.98
N GLN A 9 -249.42 -141.71 16.26
CA GLN A 9 -250.65 -141.47 17.02
C GLN A 9 -251.49 -140.35 16.42
N LEU A 10 -250.89 -139.20 16.07
CA LEU A 10 -251.62 -138.04 15.53
C LEU A 10 -252.32 -138.34 14.20
N LEU A 11 -251.76 -139.23 13.38
CA LEU A 11 -252.35 -139.58 12.10
C LEU A 11 -253.43 -140.68 12.22
N SER A 12 -253.34 -141.54 13.23
CA SER A 12 -254.28 -142.66 13.42
C SER A 12 -255.74 -142.28 13.67
N GLY A 13 -256.02 -141.00 13.99
CA GLY A 13 -257.39 -140.48 14.16
C GLY A 13 -258.06 -139.98 12.87
N ALA A 14 -257.30 -139.68 11.82
CA ALA A 14 -257.83 -139.09 10.57
C ALA A 14 -257.58 -139.96 9.33
N PHE A 15 -256.71 -140.96 9.47
CA PHE A 15 -256.16 -141.68 8.35
C PHE A 15 -256.11 -143.17 8.67
N SER A 16 -256.30 -144.02 7.65
CA SER A 16 -256.22 -145.47 7.81
C SER A 16 -254.81 -145.89 8.27
N PRO A 17 -254.67 -147.06 8.92
CA PRO A 17 -253.36 -147.56 9.34
C PRO A 17 -252.32 -147.55 8.20
N GLU A 18 -252.78 -147.79 6.96
CA GLU A 18 -251.94 -147.69 5.77
C GLU A 18 -251.48 -146.24 5.49
N GLN A 19 -252.36 -145.26 5.66
CA GLN A 19 -252.02 -143.84 5.46
C GLN A 19 -251.08 -143.31 6.56
N VAL A 20 -251.23 -143.76 7.81
CA VAL A 20 -250.30 -143.43 8.90
C VAL A 20 -248.89 -143.92 8.56
N GLN A 21 -248.78 -145.19 8.13
CA GLN A 21 -247.48 -145.79 7.81
C GLN A 21 -246.78 -145.05 6.66
N VAL A 22 -247.53 -144.60 5.64
CA VAL A 22 -247.00 -143.83 4.50
C VAL A 22 -246.47 -142.47 4.94
N LEU A 23 -247.20 -141.77 5.81
CA LEU A 23 -246.80 -140.43 6.27
C LEU A 23 -245.58 -140.49 7.21
N THR A 24 -245.52 -141.45 8.12
CA THR A 24 -244.39 -141.59 9.05
C THR A 24 -243.10 -141.95 8.29
N SER A 25 -243.20 -142.81 7.27
CA SER A 25 -242.06 -143.16 6.42
C SER A 25 -241.64 -142.02 5.50
N ALA A 26 -242.57 -141.15 5.05
CA ALA A 26 -242.23 -139.94 4.31
C ALA A 26 -241.48 -138.89 5.17
N LEU A 27 -241.89 -138.71 6.42
CA LEU A 27 -241.25 -137.78 7.36
C LEU A 27 -239.85 -138.23 7.77
N LEU A 28 -239.64 -139.55 7.95
CA LEU A 28 -238.31 -140.08 8.24
C LEU A 28 -237.35 -139.86 7.06
N ARG A 29 -237.84 -140.03 5.82
CA ARG A 29 -237.07 -139.73 4.61
C ARG A 29 -236.65 -138.27 4.53
N MET A 30 -237.58 -137.34 4.75
CA MET A 30 -237.25 -135.91 4.74
C MET A 30 -236.21 -135.53 5.82
N SER A 31 -236.31 -136.14 7.00
CA SER A 31 -235.33 -135.94 8.09
C SER A 31 -233.92 -136.40 7.72
N GLN A 32 -233.80 -137.57 7.08
CA GLN A 32 -232.52 -138.10 6.61
C GLN A 32 -231.89 -137.24 5.50
N GLU A 33 -232.69 -136.79 4.53
CA GLU A 33 -232.18 -135.93 3.43
C GLU A 33 -231.67 -134.58 3.93
N ILE A 34 -232.32 -133.98 4.93
CA ILE A 34 -231.88 -132.70 5.52
C ILE A 34 -230.54 -132.87 6.23
N LEU A 35 -230.33 -133.98 6.96
CA LEU A 35 -229.09 -134.20 7.70
C LEU A 35 -227.90 -134.47 6.78
N GLU A 36 -228.09 -135.24 5.70
CA GLU A 36 -227.03 -135.50 4.71
C GLU A 36 -226.59 -134.21 4.00
N SER A 37 -227.52 -133.32 3.65
CA SER A 37 -227.20 -132.02 3.03
C SER A 37 -226.33 -131.13 3.93
N GLU A 38 -226.59 -131.12 5.24
CA GLU A 38 -225.91 -130.20 6.16
C GLU A 38 -224.47 -130.64 6.49
N VAL A 39 -224.21 -131.95 6.54
CA VAL A 39 -222.86 -132.50 6.79
C VAL A 39 -221.94 -132.26 5.59
N ILE A 40 -222.44 -132.48 4.36
CA ILE A 40 -221.65 -132.28 3.13
C ILE A 40 -221.17 -130.82 3.03
N LYS A 41 -222.07 -129.85 3.26
CA LYS A 41 -221.72 -128.42 3.22
C LYS A 41 -220.63 -128.04 4.22
N ARG A 42 -220.63 -128.66 5.41
CA ARG A 42 -219.65 -128.36 6.47
C ARG A 42 -218.26 -128.89 6.12
N VAL A 43 -218.20 -130.08 5.51
CA VAL A 43 -216.95 -130.71 5.06
C VAL A 43 -216.33 -129.92 3.92
N ASP A 44 -217.14 -129.53 2.91
CA ASP A 44 -216.66 -128.74 1.77
C ASP A 44 -216.07 -127.39 2.20
N HIS A 45 -216.69 -126.73 3.19
CA HIS A 45 -216.20 -125.45 3.71
C HIS A 45 -214.84 -125.58 4.42
N LEU A 46 -214.67 -126.60 5.25
CA LEU A 46 -213.41 -126.88 5.95
C LEU A 46 -212.29 -127.25 4.97
N GLU A 47 -212.61 -128.01 3.92
CA GLU A 47 -211.63 -128.37 2.90
C GLU A 47 -211.15 -127.11 2.13
N SER A 48 -212.05 -126.17 1.87
CA SER A 48 -211.74 -124.88 1.25
C SER A 48 -210.81 -124.03 2.14
N GLU A 49 -211.09 -123.90 3.44
CA GLU A 49 -210.25 -123.13 4.37
C GLU A 49 -208.84 -123.73 4.50
N MET A 50 -208.73 -125.06 4.55
CA MET A 50 -207.43 -125.73 4.61
C MET A 50 -206.61 -125.50 3.33
N ARG A 51 -207.24 -125.55 2.16
CA ARG A 51 -206.57 -125.27 0.88
C ARG A 51 -206.05 -123.85 0.83
N GLU A 52 -206.84 -122.86 1.27
CA GLU A 52 -206.39 -121.46 1.36
C GLU A 52 -205.21 -121.29 2.32
N ARG A 53 -205.27 -121.89 3.53
CA ARG A 53 -204.15 -121.80 4.50
C ARG A 53 -202.87 -122.44 3.98
N PHE A 54 -202.95 -123.59 3.32
CA PHE A 54 -201.77 -124.24 2.73
C PHE A 54 -201.15 -123.39 1.62
N ALA A 55 -201.97 -122.78 0.75
CA ALA A 55 -201.48 -121.90 -0.31
C ALA A 55 -200.73 -120.69 0.25
N LEU A 56 -201.27 -120.08 1.32
CA LEU A 56 -200.67 -118.91 1.97
C LEU A 56 -199.34 -119.25 2.66
N LEU A 57 -199.26 -120.43 3.28
CA LEU A 57 -198.02 -120.92 3.91
C LEU A 57 -196.95 -121.21 2.86
N LEU A 58 -197.33 -121.81 1.72
CA LEU A 58 -196.40 -122.07 0.61
C LEU A 58 -195.79 -120.76 0.11
N GLN A 59 -196.62 -119.73 -0.07
CA GLN A 59 -196.19 -118.40 -0.50
C GLN A 59 -195.21 -117.76 0.50
N GLN A 60 -195.43 -117.91 1.82
CA GLN A 60 -194.49 -117.41 2.84
C GLN A 60 -193.15 -118.13 2.81
N VAL A 61 -193.15 -119.46 2.63
CA VAL A 61 -191.91 -120.24 2.53
C VAL A 61 -191.12 -119.84 1.30
N GLU A 62 -191.78 -119.63 0.16
CA GLU A 62 -191.14 -119.13 -1.06
C GLU A 62 -190.53 -117.73 -0.86
N ALA A 63 -191.26 -116.80 -0.22
CA ALA A 63 -190.76 -115.46 0.06
C ALA A 63 -189.53 -115.44 0.99
N LEU A 64 -189.54 -116.26 2.04
CA LEU A 64 -188.40 -116.40 2.96
C LEU A 64 -187.20 -117.03 2.26
N THR A 65 -187.43 -118.00 1.37
CA THR A 65 -186.37 -118.63 0.58
C THR A 65 -185.72 -117.61 -0.35
N ALA A 66 -186.52 -116.81 -1.07
CA ALA A 66 -186.03 -115.73 -1.91
C ALA A 66 -185.23 -114.69 -1.12
N GLN A 67 -185.70 -114.28 0.07
CA GLN A 67 -184.99 -113.35 0.93
C GLN A 67 -183.65 -113.91 1.44
N THR A 68 -183.63 -115.21 1.80
CA THR A 68 -182.41 -115.88 2.25
C THR A 68 -181.37 -115.94 1.13
N GLN A 69 -181.82 -116.18 -0.10
CA GLN A 69 -180.96 -116.16 -1.28
C GLN A 69 -180.42 -114.75 -1.56
N ALA A 70 -181.25 -113.71 -1.47
CA ALA A 70 -180.83 -112.32 -1.62
C ALA A 70 -179.81 -111.90 -0.55
N ASN A 71 -180.03 -112.27 0.71
CA ASN A 71 -179.08 -111.99 1.81
C ASN A 71 -177.75 -112.73 1.60
N THR A 72 -177.80 -113.97 1.11
CA THR A 72 -176.59 -114.73 0.79
C THR A 72 -175.77 -114.05 -0.29
N GLN A 73 -176.42 -113.56 -1.35
CA GLN A 73 -175.76 -112.77 -2.40
C GLN A 73 -175.18 -111.46 -1.86
N ALA A 74 -175.93 -110.73 -1.03
CA ALA A 74 -175.43 -109.48 -0.42
C ALA A 74 -174.20 -109.71 0.48
N ILE A 75 -174.19 -110.80 1.26
CA ILE A 75 -173.03 -111.19 2.07
C ILE A 75 -171.83 -111.55 1.19
N GLN A 76 -172.03 -112.25 0.08
CA GLN A 76 -170.96 -112.54 -0.88
C GLN A 76 -170.35 -111.26 -1.45
N THR A 77 -171.18 -110.32 -1.92
CA THR A 77 -170.71 -109.02 -2.43
C THR A 77 -169.94 -108.22 -1.36
N LEU A 78 -170.45 -108.16 -0.13
CA LEU A 78 -169.75 -107.48 0.97
C LEU A 78 -168.44 -108.15 1.35
N THR A 79 -168.38 -109.49 1.25
CA THR A 79 -167.15 -110.27 1.49
C THR A 79 -166.11 -109.95 0.43
N GLU A 80 -166.50 -109.92 -0.84
CA GLU A 80 -165.63 -109.53 -1.96
C GLU A 80 -165.13 -108.08 -1.81
N GLN A 81 -166.01 -107.15 -1.43
CA GLN A 81 -165.64 -105.75 -1.22
C GLN A 81 -164.69 -105.58 -0.01
N THR A 82 -164.93 -106.32 1.07
CA THR A 82 -164.02 -106.32 2.23
C THR A 82 -162.65 -106.88 1.85
N ARG A 83 -162.60 -107.92 1.02
CA ARG A 83 -161.35 -108.47 0.49
C ARG A 83 -160.61 -107.45 -0.37
N ALA A 84 -161.30 -106.79 -1.30
CA ALA A 84 -160.72 -105.73 -2.14
C ALA A 84 -160.15 -104.56 -1.29
N ASN A 85 -160.91 -104.09 -0.28
CA ASN A 85 -160.44 -103.05 0.64
C ASN A 85 -159.23 -103.50 1.47
N THR A 86 -159.19 -104.77 1.88
CA THR A 86 -158.05 -105.34 2.60
C THR A 86 -156.80 -105.38 1.72
N GLU A 87 -156.95 -105.74 0.44
CA GLU A 87 -155.88 -105.71 -0.55
C GLU A 87 -155.39 -104.28 -0.81
N GLN A 88 -156.30 -103.30 -0.91
CA GLN A 88 -155.93 -101.88 -1.04
C GLN A 88 -155.21 -101.33 0.20
N LEU A 89 -155.67 -101.68 1.40
CA LEU A 89 -154.98 -101.31 2.64
C LEU A 89 -153.57 -101.89 2.71
N ARG A 90 -153.38 -103.15 2.27
CA ARG A 90 -152.04 -103.74 2.15
C ARG A 90 -151.16 -102.98 1.17
N ALA A 91 -151.67 -102.66 -0.02
CA ALA A 91 -150.92 -101.88 -1.01
C ALA A 91 -150.54 -100.48 -0.49
N HIS A 92 -151.45 -99.79 0.20
CA HIS A 92 -151.13 -98.51 0.85
C HIS A 92 -150.12 -98.66 2.00
N THR A 93 -150.22 -99.74 2.78
CA THR A 93 -149.24 -100.03 3.85
C THR A 93 -147.84 -100.24 3.26
N GLU A 94 -147.74 -100.96 2.15
CA GLU A 94 -146.49 -101.16 1.42
C GLU A 94 -145.95 -99.84 0.85
N GLN A 95 -146.81 -98.99 0.26
CA GLN A 95 -146.41 -97.66 -0.22
C GLN A 95 -145.90 -96.76 0.90
N ILE A 96 -146.58 -96.77 2.05
CA ILE A 96 -146.14 -96.01 3.23
C ILE A 96 -144.78 -96.50 3.71
N ALA A 97 -144.54 -97.82 3.73
CA ALA A 97 -143.24 -98.37 4.11
C ALA A 97 -142.12 -97.92 3.16
N VAL A 98 -142.36 -97.93 1.84
CA VAL A 98 -141.40 -97.43 0.85
C VAL A 98 -141.13 -95.93 1.02
N LEU A 99 -142.18 -95.12 1.21
CA LEU A 99 -142.03 -93.67 1.45
C LEU A 99 -141.29 -93.39 2.77
N THR A 100 -141.50 -94.21 3.80
CA THR A 100 -140.80 -94.09 5.08
C THR A 100 -139.31 -94.35 4.91
N GLU A 101 -138.93 -95.42 4.20
CA GLU A 101 -137.53 -95.71 3.90
C GLU A 101 -136.90 -94.63 3.02
N GLN A 102 -137.62 -94.11 2.02
CA GLN A 102 -137.12 -93.02 1.19
C GLN A 102 -136.95 -91.71 1.98
N THR A 103 -137.85 -91.41 2.91
CA THR A 103 -137.72 -90.26 3.81
C THR A 103 -136.50 -90.41 4.73
N ARG A 104 -136.26 -91.63 5.23
CA ARG A 104 -135.07 -91.95 6.03
C ARG A 104 -133.79 -91.78 5.23
N ALA A 105 -133.73 -92.29 4.01
CA ALA A 105 -132.59 -92.13 3.10
C ALA A 105 -132.33 -90.65 2.77
N ASN A 106 -133.39 -89.88 2.50
CA ASN A 106 -133.28 -88.44 2.25
C ASN A 106 -132.78 -87.68 3.49
N THR A 107 -133.23 -88.06 4.69
CA THR A 107 -132.75 -87.44 5.94
C THR A 107 -131.26 -87.72 6.15
N GLN A 108 -130.81 -88.95 5.90
CA GLN A 108 -129.39 -89.30 5.96
C GLN A 108 -128.57 -88.52 4.91
N ALA A 109 -129.05 -88.42 3.67
CA ALA A 109 -128.39 -87.65 2.62
C ALA A 109 -128.28 -86.16 2.99
N ILE A 110 -129.34 -85.57 3.57
CA ILE A 110 -129.34 -84.19 4.07
C ILE A 110 -128.32 -84.02 5.20
N GLN A 111 -128.20 -84.98 6.13
CA GLN A 111 -127.21 -84.93 7.20
C GLN A 111 -125.79 -84.92 6.64
N VAL A 112 -125.47 -85.82 5.70
CA VAL A 112 -124.15 -85.87 5.04
C VAL A 112 -123.87 -84.56 4.29
N LEU A 113 -124.84 -84.02 3.54
CA LEU A 113 -124.69 -82.73 2.86
C LEU A 113 -124.48 -81.57 3.84
N THR A 114 -125.15 -81.60 4.99
CA THR A 114 -125.00 -80.58 6.04
C THR A 114 -123.60 -80.63 6.64
N GLU A 115 -123.09 -81.83 6.94
CA GLU A 115 -121.73 -82.04 7.43
C GLU A 115 -120.69 -81.59 6.40
N GLN A 116 -120.88 -81.94 5.12
CA GLN A 116 -120.01 -81.51 4.03
C GLN A 116 -120.02 -79.99 3.88
N THR A 117 -121.19 -79.35 3.97
CA THR A 117 -121.32 -77.89 3.91
C THR A 117 -120.59 -77.24 5.07
N ARG A 118 -120.69 -77.82 6.27
CA ARG A 118 -119.97 -77.34 7.46
C ARG A 118 -118.46 -77.48 7.29
N ALA A 119 -117.98 -78.62 6.80
CA ALA A 119 -116.56 -78.84 6.51
C ALA A 119 -116.02 -77.84 5.47
N ASN A 120 -116.75 -77.64 4.37
CA ASN A 120 -116.39 -76.66 3.34
C ASN A 120 -116.37 -75.23 3.91
N THR A 121 -117.30 -74.89 4.80
CA THR A 121 -117.34 -73.58 5.46
C THR A 121 -116.11 -73.36 6.34
N GLU A 122 -115.70 -74.37 7.10
CA GLU A 122 -114.47 -74.29 7.91
C GLU A 122 -113.21 -74.21 7.03
N GLN A 123 -113.15 -74.97 5.93
CA GLN A 123 -112.06 -74.86 4.96
C GLN A 123 -111.98 -73.46 4.34
N LEU A 124 -113.12 -72.86 3.98
CA LEU A 124 -113.17 -71.49 3.49
C LEU A 124 -112.63 -70.49 4.52
N LYS A 125 -112.99 -70.64 5.80
CA LYS A 125 -112.42 -69.78 6.86
C LYS A 125 -110.90 -69.89 6.95
N VAL A 126 -110.36 -71.12 6.91
CA VAL A 126 -108.91 -71.35 6.93
C VAL A 126 -108.23 -70.72 5.72
N HIS A 127 -108.80 -70.88 4.52
CA HIS A 127 -108.26 -70.26 3.32
C HIS A 127 -108.33 -68.73 3.38
N THR A 128 -109.41 -68.14 3.90
CA THR A 128 -109.50 -66.70 4.11
C THR A 128 -108.39 -66.21 5.04
N GLN A 129 -108.15 -66.90 6.17
CA GLN A 129 -107.07 -66.56 7.09
C GLN A 129 -105.68 -66.69 6.45
N GLN A 130 -105.47 -67.71 5.61
CA GLN A 130 -104.22 -67.85 4.84
C GLN A 130 -104.01 -66.72 3.84
N ILE A 131 -105.07 -66.30 3.14
CA ILE A 131 -105.03 -65.18 2.20
C ILE A 131 -104.71 -63.87 2.95
N GLU A 132 -105.34 -63.64 4.10
CA GLU A 132 -105.06 -62.46 4.95
C GLU A 132 -103.59 -62.45 5.40
N ALA A 133 -103.06 -63.59 5.87
CA ALA A 133 -101.67 -63.71 6.28
C ALA A 133 -100.68 -63.46 5.12
N LEU A 134 -100.95 -64.03 3.94
CA LEU A 134 -100.15 -63.80 2.74
C LEU A 134 -100.22 -62.33 2.27
N THR A 135 -101.38 -61.69 2.43
CA THR A 135 -101.56 -60.28 2.09
C THR A 135 -100.73 -59.38 3.00
N GLU A 136 -100.76 -59.63 4.32
CA GLU A 136 -99.91 -58.92 5.28
C GLU A 136 -98.42 -59.16 5.04
N GLN A 137 -98.02 -60.40 4.75
CA GLN A 137 -96.63 -60.71 4.39
C GLN A 137 -96.18 -59.98 3.12
N THR A 138 -97.04 -59.91 2.11
CA THR A 138 -96.77 -59.17 0.85
C THR A 138 -96.62 -57.67 1.12
N ARG A 139 -97.46 -57.11 2.00
CA ARG A 139 -97.40 -55.71 2.42
C ARG A 139 -96.10 -55.41 3.16
N ALA A 140 -95.70 -56.27 4.10
CA ALA A 140 -94.44 -56.15 4.83
C ALA A 140 -93.23 -56.22 3.89
N ASN A 141 -93.20 -57.17 2.96
CA ASN A 141 -92.14 -57.28 1.97
C ASN A 141 -92.06 -56.05 1.05
N THR A 142 -93.21 -55.51 0.65
CA THR A 142 -93.26 -54.29 -0.17
C THR A 142 -92.67 -53.09 0.56
N GLU A 143 -92.97 -52.96 1.86
CA GLU A 143 -92.41 -51.90 2.69
C GLU A 143 -90.90 -52.08 2.90
N GLN A 144 -90.42 -53.31 3.12
CA GLN A 144 -88.98 -53.60 3.19
C GLN A 144 -88.26 -53.24 1.89
N LEU A 145 -88.83 -53.56 0.74
CA LEU A 145 -88.28 -53.18 -0.56
C LEU A 145 -88.24 -51.66 -0.75
N ARG A 146 -89.24 -50.93 -0.26
CA ARG A 146 -89.25 -49.46 -0.27
C ARG A 146 -88.10 -48.91 0.56
N VAL A 147 -87.93 -49.39 1.79
CA VAL A 147 -86.84 -48.98 2.69
C VAL A 147 -85.47 -49.29 2.08
N HIS A 148 -85.27 -50.47 1.51
CA HIS A 148 -84.01 -50.80 0.83
C HIS A 148 -83.75 -49.92 -0.38
N SER A 149 -84.78 -49.59 -1.16
CA SER A 149 -84.64 -48.67 -2.30
C SER A 149 -84.20 -47.27 -1.85
N GLU A 150 -84.76 -46.77 -0.73
CA GLU A 150 -84.35 -45.49 -0.14
C GLU A 150 -82.91 -45.53 0.39
N GLN A 151 -82.50 -46.64 1.03
CA GLN A 151 -81.11 -46.83 1.47
C GLN A 151 -80.12 -46.84 0.30
N ILE A 152 -80.47 -47.52 -0.80
CA ILE A 152 -79.64 -47.55 -2.01
C ILE A 152 -79.53 -46.15 -2.62
N ALA A 153 -80.62 -45.39 -2.68
CA ALA A 153 -80.60 -44.01 -3.17
C ALA A 153 -79.68 -43.12 -2.30
N ALA A 154 -79.78 -43.23 -0.98
CA ALA A 154 -78.92 -42.48 -0.06
C ALA A 154 -77.43 -42.83 -0.22
N LEU A 155 -77.09 -44.12 -0.34
CA LEU A 155 -75.72 -44.58 -0.59
C LEU A 155 -75.19 -44.10 -1.94
N THR A 156 -76.05 -44.03 -2.96
CA THR A 156 -75.70 -43.52 -4.29
C THR A 156 -75.33 -42.04 -4.22
N GLU A 157 -76.15 -41.23 -3.54
CA GLU A 157 -75.85 -39.80 -3.32
C GLU A 157 -74.59 -39.59 -2.51
N GLN A 158 -74.37 -40.39 -1.45
CA GLN A 158 -73.13 -40.33 -0.67
C GLN A 158 -71.90 -40.67 -1.52
N THR A 159 -72.00 -41.69 -2.39
CA THR A 159 -70.92 -42.07 -3.31
C THR A 159 -70.62 -40.95 -4.30
N ARG A 160 -71.66 -40.29 -4.82
CA ARG A 160 -71.52 -39.14 -5.72
C ARG A 160 -70.83 -37.96 -5.02
N ALA A 161 -71.24 -37.64 -3.80
CA ALA A 161 -70.61 -36.58 -2.99
C ALA A 161 -69.13 -36.88 -2.71
N ASN A 162 -68.80 -38.11 -2.33
CA ASN A 162 -67.41 -38.52 -2.10
C ASN A 162 -66.56 -38.44 -3.38
N THR A 163 -67.13 -38.82 -4.52
CA THR A 163 -66.46 -38.73 -5.83
C THR A 163 -66.13 -37.27 -6.18
N GLU A 164 -67.06 -36.35 -5.92
CA GLU A 164 -66.84 -34.93 -6.14
C GLU A 164 -65.79 -34.34 -5.19
N GLN A 165 -65.80 -34.74 -3.92
CA GLN A 165 -64.75 -34.34 -2.96
C GLN A 165 -63.36 -34.83 -3.40
N LEU A 166 -63.25 -36.07 -3.88
CA LEU A 166 -62.00 -36.61 -4.42
C LEU A 166 -61.53 -35.85 -5.66
N ARG A 167 -62.44 -35.41 -6.53
CA ARG A 167 -62.13 -34.56 -7.68
C ARG A 167 -61.54 -33.23 -7.23
N VAL A 168 -62.19 -32.55 -6.29
CA VAL A 168 -61.72 -31.27 -5.72
C VAL A 168 -60.35 -31.42 -5.06
N HIS A 169 -60.13 -32.47 -4.26
CA HIS A 169 -58.81 -32.73 -3.66
C HIS A 169 -57.73 -33.00 -4.71
N SER A 170 -58.07 -33.73 -5.79
CA SER A 170 -57.13 -33.98 -6.88
C SER A 170 -56.72 -32.67 -7.58
N GLU A 171 -57.66 -31.75 -7.79
CA GLU A 171 -57.39 -30.43 -8.36
C GLU A 171 -56.53 -29.56 -7.43
N GLN A 172 -56.79 -29.61 -6.11
CA GLN A 172 -55.96 -28.92 -5.11
C GLN A 172 -54.52 -29.45 -5.09
N ILE A 173 -54.34 -30.76 -5.16
CA ILE A 173 -53.02 -31.40 -5.23
C ILE A 173 -52.28 -30.97 -6.51
N ALA A 174 -52.97 -30.93 -7.66
CA ALA A 174 -52.38 -30.46 -8.91
C ALA A 174 -51.93 -28.99 -8.82
N ALA A 175 -52.75 -28.12 -8.24
CA ALA A 175 -52.41 -26.71 -8.04
C ALA A 175 -51.20 -26.52 -7.11
N LEU A 176 -51.15 -27.26 -5.98
CA LEU A 176 -50.00 -27.25 -5.06
C LEU A 176 -48.72 -27.78 -5.72
N THR A 177 -48.84 -28.76 -6.61
CA THR A 177 -47.71 -29.31 -7.36
C THR A 177 -47.14 -28.27 -8.31
N GLU A 178 -47.98 -27.56 -9.07
CA GLU A 178 -47.55 -26.46 -9.94
C GLU A 178 -46.93 -25.31 -9.14
N GLN A 179 -47.52 -24.93 -8.00
CA GLN A 179 -46.93 -23.92 -7.11
C GLN A 179 -45.55 -24.35 -6.60
N THR A 180 -45.38 -25.61 -6.21
CA THR A 180 -44.10 -26.16 -5.77
C THR A 180 -43.06 -26.12 -6.89
N ARG A 181 -43.47 -26.43 -8.12
CA ARG A 181 -42.61 -26.34 -9.31
C ARG A 181 -42.18 -24.90 -9.60
N ALA A 182 -43.10 -23.95 -9.54
CA ALA A 182 -42.80 -22.52 -9.71
C ALA A 182 -41.80 -22.01 -8.66
N ASN A 183 -42.02 -22.35 -7.38
CA ASN A 183 -41.11 -22.00 -6.29
C ASN A 183 -39.71 -22.61 -6.50
N THR A 184 -39.64 -23.85 -7.01
CA THR A 184 -38.36 -24.52 -7.30
C THR A 184 -37.57 -23.79 -8.39
N GLU A 185 -38.24 -23.33 -9.46
CA GLU A 185 -37.60 -22.54 -10.51
C GLU A 185 -37.17 -21.15 -10.01
N GLN A 186 -37.97 -20.49 -9.17
CA GLN A 186 -37.55 -19.23 -8.53
C GLN A 186 -36.30 -19.40 -7.66
N LEU A 187 -36.21 -20.50 -6.90
CA LEU A 187 -35.01 -20.80 -6.11
C LEU A 187 -33.76 -21.01 -6.98
N LYS A 188 -33.89 -21.66 -8.14
CA LYS A 188 -32.77 -21.79 -9.09
C LYS A 188 -32.30 -20.43 -9.60
N VAL A 189 -33.22 -19.54 -9.97
CA VAL A 189 -32.89 -18.18 -10.43
C VAL A 189 -32.18 -17.39 -9.32
N HIS A 190 -32.68 -17.43 -8.08
CA HIS A 190 -32.00 -16.78 -6.96
C HIS A 190 -30.61 -17.35 -6.70
N THR A 191 -30.43 -18.67 -6.83
CA THR A 191 -29.12 -19.31 -6.67
C THR A 191 -28.13 -18.78 -7.72
N GLN A 192 -28.54 -18.69 -8.99
CA GLN A 192 -27.71 -18.13 -10.06
C GLN A 192 -27.37 -16.64 -9.82
N GLN A 193 -28.30 -15.85 -9.29
CA GLN A 193 -28.05 -14.44 -8.93
C GLN A 193 -27.00 -14.32 -7.82
N ILE A 194 -27.05 -15.19 -6.81
CA ILE A 194 -26.07 -15.21 -5.71
C ILE A 194 -24.68 -15.60 -6.25
N GLU A 195 -24.59 -16.57 -7.14
CA GLU A 195 -23.33 -16.97 -7.79
C GLU A 195 -22.72 -15.79 -8.57
N ALA A 196 -23.52 -15.09 -9.37
CA ALA A 196 -23.06 -13.92 -10.13
C ALA A 196 -22.56 -12.77 -9.21
N LEU A 197 -23.28 -12.47 -8.13
CA LEU A 197 -22.85 -11.47 -7.15
C LEU A 197 -21.56 -11.88 -6.44
N THR A 198 -21.37 -13.17 -6.19
CA THR A 198 -20.16 -13.72 -5.58
C THR A 198 -18.96 -13.55 -6.51
N GLU A 199 -19.10 -13.84 -7.80
CA GLU A 199 -18.04 -13.59 -8.79
C GLU A 199 -17.70 -12.10 -8.90
N GLN A 200 -18.71 -11.22 -8.97
CA GLN A 200 -18.49 -9.78 -9.01
C GLN A 200 -17.74 -9.27 -7.78
N THR A 201 -18.10 -9.77 -6.59
CA THR A 201 -17.41 -9.43 -5.34
C THR A 201 -15.95 -9.86 -5.39
N ARG A 202 -15.66 -11.07 -5.89
CA ARG A 202 -14.29 -11.58 -6.05
C ARG A 202 -13.47 -10.73 -7.02
N ALA A 203 -14.06 -10.31 -8.14
CA ALA A 203 -13.40 -9.43 -9.11
C ALA A 203 -13.07 -8.06 -8.51
N ASN A 204 -14.00 -7.46 -7.75
CA ASN A 204 -13.77 -6.19 -7.06
C ASN A 204 -12.67 -6.30 -5.99
N THR A 205 -12.63 -7.40 -5.24
CA THR A 205 -11.55 -7.65 -4.26
C THR A 205 -10.18 -7.70 -4.94
N GLU A 206 -10.08 -8.37 -6.09
CA GLU A 206 -8.82 -8.45 -6.84
C GLU A 206 -8.40 -7.08 -7.40
N GLN A 207 -9.35 -6.29 -7.91
CA GLN A 207 -9.07 -4.92 -8.35
C GLN A 207 -8.55 -4.04 -7.20
N LEU A 208 -9.15 -4.14 -6.00
CA LEU A 208 -8.66 -3.42 -4.83
C LEU A 208 -7.24 -3.84 -4.45
N ARG A 209 -6.92 -5.13 -4.52
CA ARG A 209 -5.56 -5.64 -4.28
C ARG A 209 -4.55 -4.99 -5.24
N ILE A 210 -4.87 -4.95 -6.54
CA ILE A 210 -4.01 -4.32 -7.56
C ILE A 210 -3.82 -2.82 -7.29
N HIS A 211 -4.89 -2.09 -6.96
CA HIS A 211 -4.78 -0.66 -6.63
C HIS A 211 -3.93 -0.42 -5.37
N SER A 212 -4.07 -1.26 -4.34
CA SER A 212 -3.21 -1.18 -3.14
C SER A 212 -1.73 -1.39 -3.47
N GLU A 213 -1.41 -2.34 -4.36
CA GLU A 213 -0.02 -2.57 -4.81
C GLU A 213 0.53 -1.37 -5.61
N GLN A 214 -0.29 -0.75 -6.47
CA GLN A 214 0.10 0.46 -7.20
C GLN A 214 0.36 1.65 -6.26
N ILE A 215 -0.48 1.84 -5.24
CA ILE A 215 -0.28 2.89 -4.24
C ILE A 215 1.01 2.66 -3.45
N ALA A 216 1.32 1.41 -3.08
CA ALA A 216 2.56 1.08 -2.39
C ALA A 216 3.79 1.40 -3.27
N ALA A 217 3.75 1.05 -4.57
CA ALA A 217 4.82 1.37 -5.50
C ALA A 217 5.03 2.89 -5.68
N LEU A 218 3.95 3.66 -5.83
CA LEU A 218 4.02 5.12 -5.91
C LEU A 218 4.56 5.76 -4.62
N THR A 219 4.23 5.18 -3.47
CA THR A 219 4.75 5.63 -2.17
C THR A 219 6.26 5.44 -2.08
N GLU A 220 6.77 4.27 -2.48
CA GLU A 220 8.21 4.02 -2.53
C GLU A 220 8.93 4.93 -3.53
N GLN A 221 8.34 5.16 -4.71
CA GLN A 221 8.90 6.11 -5.68
C GLN A 221 8.97 7.54 -5.12
N THR A 222 7.92 7.97 -4.42
CA THR A 222 7.88 9.30 -3.77
C THR A 222 8.96 9.40 -2.69
N ARG A 223 9.17 8.34 -1.92
CA ARG A 223 10.23 8.27 -0.90
C ARG A 223 11.62 8.37 -1.53
N ALA A 224 11.86 7.63 -2.62
CA ALA A 224 13.13 7.69 -3.36
C ALA A 224 13.41 9.10 -3.91
N ASN A 225 12.41 9.73 -4.54
CA ASN A 225 12.52 11.11 -5.03
C ASN A 225 12.81 12.11 -3.90
N THR A 226 12.21 11.92 -2.73
CA THR A 226 12.44 12.76 -1.55
C THR A 226 13.88 12.66 -1.07
N GLU A 227 14.45 11.46 -1.03
CA GLU A 227 15.87 11.28 -0.66
C GLU A 227 16.82 11.87 -1.71
N GLN A 228 16.51 11.74 -3.01
CA GLN A 228 17.29 12.40 -4.07
C GLN A 228 17.27 13.93 -3.92
N LEU A 229 16.13 14.53 -3.61
CA LEU A 229 16.03 15.97 -3.35
C LEU A 229 16.89 16.40 -2.17
N LYS A 230 16.93 15.62 -1.07
CA LYS A 230 17.82 15.91 0.06
C LYS A 230 19.29 15.92 -0.34
N VAL A 231 19.72 14.95 -1.15
CA VAL A 231 21.10 14.88 -1.67
C VAL A 231 21.42 16.10 -2.52
N HIS A 232 20.51 16.50 -3.43
CA HIS A 232 20.70 17.71 -4.23
C HIS A 232 20.76 18.98 -3.39
N THR A 233 19.92 19.11 -2.36
CA THR A 233 19.98 20.24 -1.42
C THR A 233 21.36 20.32 -0.74
N GLN A 234 21.89 19.19 -0.24
CA GLN A 234 23.21 19.14 0.37
C GLN A 234 24.33 19.52 -0.62
N GLN A 235 24.23 19.10 -1.88
CA GLN A 235 25.18 19.49 -2.93
C GLN A 235 25.15 21.00 -3.18
N ILE A 236 23.96 21.60 -3.23
CA ILE A 236 23.80 23.05 -3.41
C ILE A 236 24.39 23.82 -2.22
N GLU A 237 24.16 23.36 -0.99
CA GLU A 237 24.75 23.95 0.22
C GLU A 237 26.29 23.91 0.17
N ALA A 238 26.87 22.76 -0.21
CA ALA A 238 28.31 22.62 -0.34
C ALA A 238 28.91 23.55 -1.42
N LEU A 239 28.26 23.65 -2.58
CA LEU A 239 28.67 24.58 -3.65
C LEU A 239 28.56 26.04 -3.21
N THR A 240 27.54 26.36 -2.42
CA THR A 240 27.35 27.71 -1.87
C THR A 240 28.49 28.08 -0.92
N GLU A 241 28.88 27.18 -0.02
CA GLU A 241 30.03 27.38 0.87
C GLU A 241 31.35 27.50 0.09
N GLN A 242 31.57 26.65 -0.92
CA GLN A 242 32.74 26.77 -1.78
C GLN A 242 32.79 28.13 -2.49
N THR A 243 31.65 28.62 -2.98
CA THR A 243 31.56 29.94 -3.63
C THR A 243 31.87 31.07 -2.65
N ARG A 244 31.39 30.99 -1.40
CA ARG A 244 31.74 31.94 -0.34
C ARG A 244 33.24 31.94 -0.04
N ALA A 245 33.85 30.76 0.11
CA ALA A 245 35.29 30.63 0.35
C ALA A 245 36.12 31.25 -0.79
N ASN A 246 35.77 30.97 -2.05
CA ASN A 246 36.43 31.55 -3.22
C ASN A 246 36.27 33.08 -3.25
N THR A 247 35.10 33.59 -2.89
CA THR A 247 34.84 35.04 -2.85
C THR A 247 35.73 35.72 -1.81
N GLU A 248 35.90 35.11 -0.64
CA GLU A 248 36.79 35.62 0.41
C GLU A 248 38.27 35.57 0.00
N GLN A 249 38.71 34.51 -0.68
CA GLN A 249 40.06 34.44 -1.24
C GLN A 249 40.33 35.55 -2.26
N LEU A 250 39.37 35.83 -3.15
CA LEU A 250 39.47 36.94 -4.11
C LEU A 250 39.54 38.30 -3.41
N ARG A 251 38.81 38.49 -2.31
CA ARG A 251 38.90 39.70 -1.48
C ARG A 251 40.30 39.88 -0.91
N VAL A 252 40.88 38.83 -0.31
CA VAL A 252 42.25 38.84 0.23
C VAL A 252 43.29 39.14 -0.86
N HIS A 253 43.19 38.50 -2.03
CA HIS A 253 44.09 38.78 -3.14
C HIS A 253 43.96 40.23 -3.64
N SER A 254 42.75 40.77 -3.68
CA SER A 254 42.53 42.18 -4.05
C SER A 254 43.20 43.13 -3.06
N GLU A 255 43.13 42.85 -1.76
CA GLU A 255 43.82 43.63 -0.72
C GLU A 255 45.36 43.54 -0.86
N GLN A 256 45.89 42.36 -1.16
CA GLN A 256 47.32 42.17 -1.41
C GLN A 256 47.80 42.98 -2.63
N ILE A 257 47.04 42.97 -3.73
CA ILE A 257 47.33 43.75 -4.94
C ILE A 257 47.32 45.26 -4.60
N ALA A 258 46.34 45.73 -3.82
CA ALA A 258 46.27 47.12 -3.40
C ALA A 258 47.51 47.52 -2.56
N ALA A 259 47.93 46.67 -1.61
CA ALA A 259 49.12 46.90 -0.80
C ALA A 259 50.40 46.95 -1.64
N LEU A 260 50.58 46.02 -2.59
CA LEU A 260 51.71 46.03 -3.53
C LEU A 260 51.71 47.26 -4.43
N THR A 261 50.53 47.73 -4.83
CA THR A 261 50.38 48.96 -5.62
C THR A 261 50.87 50.18 -4.84
N GLU A 262 50.47 50.32 -3.57
CA GLU A 262 50.95 51.40 -2.70
C GLU A 262 52.46 51.31 -2.43
N GLN A 263 52.99 50.10 -2.21
CA GLN A 263 54.44 49.90 -2.08
C GLN A 263 55.19 50.32 -3.35
N THR A 264 54.67 49.96 -4.53
CA THR A 264 55.26 50.35 -5.82
C THR A 264 55.24 51.87 -5.99
N ARG A 265 54.15 52.53 -5.58
CA ARG A 265 54.03 53.99 -5.60
C ARG A 265 55.05 54.66 -4.67
N ALA A 266 55.22 54.13 -3.45
CA ALA A 266 56.22 54.62 -2.50
C ALA A 266 57.65 54.46 -3.04
N ASN A 267 57.99 53.31 -3.62
CA ASN A 267 59.29 53.07 -4.25
C ASN A 267 59.54 54.03 -5.43
N THR A 268 58.51 54.28 -6.24
CA THR A 268 58.59 55.22 -7.37
C THR A 268 58.90 56.64 -6.89
N GLU A 269 58.26 57.06 -5.79
CA GLU A 269 58.52 58.37 -5.19
C GLU A 269 59.95 58.46 -4.60
N GLN A 270 60.43 57.39 -3.96
CA GLN A 270 61.83 57.32 -3.49
C GLN A 270 62.84 57.43 -4.64
N LEU A 271 62.59 56.73 -5.76
CA LEU A 271 63.43 56.84 -6.95
C LEU A 271 63.42 58.26 -7.55
N ARG A 272 62.26 58.94 -7.52
CA ARG A 272 62.15 60.34 -7.93
C ARG A 272 63.04 61.24 -7.06
N VAL A 273 62.95 61.09 -5.73
CA VAL A 273 63.81 61.83 -4.77
C VAL A 273 65.29 61.54 -4.99
N HIS A 274 65.69 60.28 -5.18
CA HIS A 274 67.07 59.94 -5.49
C HIS A 274 67.54 60.54 -6.82
N SER A 275 66.68 60.56 -7.84
CA SER A 275 67.00 61.19 -9.12
C SER A 275 67.24 62.70 -8.97
N GLU A 276 66.44 63.39 -8.16
CA GLU A 276 66.65 64.81 -7.81
C GLU A 276 67.96 65.04 -7.06
N GLN A 277 68.30 64.16 -6.11
CA GLN A 277 69.58 64.20 -5.39
C GLN A 277 70.78 64.00 -6.33
N ILE A 278 70.70 63.05 -7.27
CA ILE A 278 71.74 62.83 -8.28
C ILE A 278 71.88 64.06 -9.18
N ALA A 279 70.78 64.66 -9.61
CA ALA A 279 70.81 65.88 -10.40
C ALA A 279 71.49 67.04 -9.65
N ALA A 280 71.16 67.22 -8.36
CA ALA A 280 71.80 68.23 -7.51
C ALA A 280 73.31 67.98 -7.33
N LEU A 281 73.72 66.73 -7.07
CA LEU A 281 75.13 66.34 -6.99
C LEU A 281 75.88 66.53 -8.31
N THR A 282 75.21 66.30 -9.44
CA THR A 282 75.77 66.52 -10.77
C THR A 282 76.04 68.00 -11.01
N GLU A 283 75.09 68.88 -10.67
CA GLU A 283 75.29 70.33 -10.73
C GLU A 283 76.40 70.82 -9.79
N GLN A 284 76.46 70.28 -8.56
CA GLN A 284 77.56 70.58 -7.64
C GLN A 284 78.93 70.14 -8.21
N THR A 285 78.99 68.96 -8.82
CA THR A 285 80.22 68.46 -9.47
C THR A 285 80.62 69.34 -10.64
N ARG A 286 79.64 69.82 -11.44
CA ARG A 286 79.87 70.76 -12.53
C ARG A 286 80.42 72.09 -12.02
N ALA A 287 79.85 72.64 -10.94
CA ALA A 287 80.33 73.85 -10.30
C ALA A 287 81.77 73.69 -9.78
N ASN A 288 82.08 72.58 -9.10
CA ASN A 288 83.43 72.27 -8.63
C ASN A 288 84.43 72.13 -9.79
N THR A 289 84.02 71.50 -10.89
CA THR A 289 84.86 71.36 -12.09
C THR A 289 85.20 72.72 -12.69
N GLU A 290 84.24 73.63 -12.74
CA GLU A 290 84.48 75.00 -13.21
C GLU A 290 85.41 75.78 -12.28
N GLN A 291 85.26 75.62 -10.96
CA GLN A 291 86.21 76.20 -9.99
C GLN A 291 87.63 75.66 -10.17
N LEU A 292 87.79 74.35 -10.38
CA LEU A 292 89.11 73.76 -10.67
C LEU A 292 89.70 74.32 -11.98
N ARG A 293 88.88 74.54 -13.01
CA ARG A 293 89.31 75.17 -14.27
C ARG A 293 89.84 76.59 -14.03
N VAL A 294 89.14 77.38 -13.21
CA VAL A 294 89.58 78.73 -12.82
C VAL A 294 90.91 78.68 -12.05
N HIS A 295 91.05 77.77 -11.09
CA HIS A 295 92.31 77.59 -10.37
C HIS A 295 93.46 77.15 -11.28
N ALA A 296 93.23 76.26 -12.24
CA ALA A 296 94.24 75.85 -13.21
C ALA A 296 94.75 77.05 -14.03
N GLN A 297 93.86 77.94 -14.48
CA GLN A 297 94.23 79.18 -15.18
C GLN A 297 95.07 80.12 -14.29
N GLN A 298 94.74 80.23 -13.00
CA GLN A 298 95.54 81.02 -12.04
C GLN A 298 96.95 80.44 -11.85
N ILE A 299 97.08 79.11 -11.75
CA ILE A 299 98.38 78.44 -11.65
C ILE A 299 99.21 78.67 -12.91
N GLU A 300 98.62 78.59 -14.09
CA GLU A 300 99.33 78.87 -15.35
C GLU A 300 99.86 80.31 -15.40
N ALA A 301 99.04 81.29 -14.99
CA ALA A 301 99.45 82.69 -14.91
C ALA A 301 100.62 82.90 -13.92
N LEU A 302 100.54 82.30 -12.73
CA LEU A 302 101.62 82.32 -11.75
C LEU A 302 102.89 81.66 -12.29
N THR A 303 102.78 80.55 -13.02
CA THR A 303 103.93 79.86 -13.62
C THR A 303 104.67 80.79 -14.60
N ARG A 304 103.95 81.47 -15.51
CA ARG A 304 104.54 82.44 -16.45
C ARG A 304 105.22 83.61 -15.72
N GLN A 305 104.64 84.10 -14.63
CA GLN A 305 105.25 85.13 -13.79
C GLN A 305 106.58 84.66 -13.20
N THR A 306 106.62 83.41 -12.73
CA THR A 306 107.80 82.81 -12.11
C THR A 306 108.95 82.67 -13.11
N GLU A 307 108.67 82.18 -14.33
CA GLU A 307 109.67 82.09 -15.41
C GLU A 307 110.26 83.44 -15.80
N ALA A 308 109.44 84.49 -15.86
CA ALA A 308 109.89 85.85 -16.13
C ALA A 308 110.89 86.34 -15.05
N ASN A 309 110.57 86.10 -13.77
CA ASN A 309 111.44 86.42 -12.65
C ASN A 309 112.78 85.65 -12.73
N THR A 310 112.76 84.37 -13.07
CA THR A 310 113.97 83.55 -13.22
C THR A 310 114.92 84.10 -14.29
N LYS A 311 114.39 84.53 -15.45
CA LYS A 311 115.20 85.15 -16.51
C LYS A 311 115.87 86.44 -16.04
N GLN A 312 115.18 87.23 -15.22
CA GLN A 312 115.71 88.47 -14.68
C GLN A 312 116.87 88.23 -13.70
N ILE A 313 116.74 87.25 -12.80
CA ILE A 313 117.82 86.87 -11.87
C ILE A 313 119.10 86.47 -12.64
N ALA A 314 118.97 85.67 -13.70
CA ALA A 314 120.12 85.24 -14.50
C ALA A 314 120.88 86.39 -15.19
N LYS A 315 120.20 87.50 -15.53
CA LYS A 315 120.88 88.71 -16.03
C LYS A 315 121.71 89.38 -14.94
N ASN A 316 121.15 89.54 -13.75
CA ASN A 316 121.84 90.18 -12.61
C ASN A 316 123.09 89.40 -12.21
N THR A 317 123.05 88.06 -12.21
CA THR A 317 124.21 87.22 -11.87
C THR A 317 125.41 87.44 -12.80
N ARG A 318 125.19 87.72 -14.09
CA ARG A 318 126.27 87.98 -15.05
C ARG A 318 127.00 89.30 -14.75
N ALA A 319 126.25 90.36 -14.45
CA ALA A 319 126.82 91.68 -14.16
C ALA A 319 127.78 91.67 -12.95
N ILE A 320 127.46 90.87 -11.91
CA ILE A 320 128.29 90.75 -10.70
C ILE A 320 129.66 90.10 -11.02
N ARG A 321 129.72 89.17 -11.97
CA ARG A 321 130.97 88.45 -12.30
C ARG A 321 132.01 89.33 -12.98
N ASP A 322 131.58 90.27 -13.81
CA ASP A 322 132.49 91.14 -14.57
C ASP A 322 133.19 92.17 -13.68
N LEU A 323 132.50 92.67 -12.64
CA LEU A 323 133.08 93.54 -11.61
C LEU A 323 134.24 92.87 -10.86
N ALA A 324 134.12 91.57 -10.54
CA ALA A 324 135.13 90.85 -9.77
C ALA A 324 136.49 90.72 -10.50
N LYS A 325 136.51 90.70 -11.85
CA LYS A 325 137.75 90.58 -12.64
C LYS A 325 138.62 91.84 -12.61
N GLN A 326 138.02 93.02 -12.50
CA GLN A 326 138.75 94.30 -12.54
C GLN A 326 139.57 94.55 -11.26
N VAL A 327 139.12 94.03 -10.11
CA VAL A 327 139.77 94.24 -8.81
C VAL A 327 141.08 93.44 -8.66
N GLY A 328 141.23 92.32 -9.37
CA GLY A 328 142.41 91.45 -9.25
C GLY A 328 143.72 92.02 -9.84
N GLY A 329 143.67 93.03 -10.72
CA GLY A 329 144.85 93.55 -11.42
C GLY A 329 145.77 94.49 -10.62
N LEU A 330 145.31 95.06 -9.50
CA LEU A 330 146.00 96.14 -8.78
C LEU A 330 147.08 95.68 -7.76
N ALA A 331 147.13 94.40 -7.37
CA ALA A 331 147.94 93.93 -6.25
C ALA A 331 149.46 93.72 -6.55
N MET A 332 149.89 93.72 -7.81
CA MET A 332 151.26 93.33 -8.20
C MET A 332 152.31 94.46 -8.11
N THR A 333 151.93 95.73 -8.14
CA THR A 333 152.86 96.87 -8.31
C THR A 333 153.59 97.28 -7.01
N VAL A 334 153.07 96.94 -5.83
CA VAL A 334 153.59 97.43 -4.53
C VAL A 334 154.84 96.68 -4.04
N GLY A 335 155.08 95.45 -4.52
CA GLY A 335 156.16 94.59 -4.01
C GLY A 335 157.59 95.00 -4.41
N TYR A 336 157.78 95.60 -5.59
CA TYR A 336 159.12 95.88 -6.13
C TYR A 336 159.84 97.08 -5.48
N THR A 337 159.11 98.02 -4.88
CA THR A 337 159.68 99.26 -4.33
C THR A 337 160.50 99.01 -3.05
N LEU A 338 160.07 98.06 -2.21
CA LEU A 338 160.66 97.79 -0.90
C LEU A 338 162.06 97.15 -1.00
N GLU A 339 162.33 96.38 -2.05
CA GLU A 339 163.60 95.67 -2.25
C GLU A 339 164.73 96.61 -2.68
N ASN A 340 164.40 97.58 -3.53
CA ASN A 340 165.39 98.49 -4.09
C ASN A 340 166.00 99.41 -3.03
N GLU A 341 165.23 99.79 -2.01
CA GLU A 341 165.73 100.60 -0.89
C GLU A 341 166.64 99.79 0.05
N ALA A 342 166.34 98.50 0.25
CA ALA A 342 167.14 97.61 1.08
C ALA A 342 168.60 97.47 0.63
N TYR A 343 168.84 97.41 -0.69
CA TYR A 343 170.21 97.24 -1.21
C TYR A 343 171.13 98.42 -0.93
N LYS A 344 170.57 99.63 -0.81
CA LYS A 344 171.33 100.86 -0.61
C LYS A 344 171.79 101.01 0.85
N ALA A 345 170.91 100.69 1.79
CA ALA A 345 171.13 100.95 3.21
C ALA A 345 171.90 99.83 3.94
N LEU A 346 171.62 98.57 3.60
CA LEU A 346 172.15 97.42 4.34
C LEU A 346 173.68 97.33 4.47
N PRO A 347 174.51 97.70 3.47
CA PRO A 347 175.97 97.63 3.63
C PRO A 347 176.50 98.48 4.79
N GLN A 348 175.94 99.67 5.00
CA GLN A 348 176.34 100.55 6.10
C GLN A 348 175.82 100.05 7.45
N LEU A 349 174.57 99.59 7.50
CA LEU A 349 173.94 99.06 8.71
C LEU A 349 174.62 97.79 9.22
N LEU A 350 174.93 96.85 8.31
CA LEU A 350 175.60 95.60 8.66
C LEU A 350 177.04 95.83 9.17
N LYS A 351 177.76 96.80 8.61
CA LYS A 351 179.09 97.20 9.11
C LYS A 351 178.99 97.81 10.51
N ARG A 352 178.03 98.71 10.73
CA ARG A 352 177.82 99.38 12.03
C ARG A 352 177.45 98.39 13.13
N ASP A 353 176.49 97.51 12.87
CA ASP A 353 175.85 96.70 13.92
C ASP A 353 176.57 95.37 14.17
N TYR A 354 177.19 94.80 13.13
CA TYR A 354 177.76 93.45 13.19
C TYR A 354 179.24 93.38 12.77
N GLY A 355 179.85 94.53 12.45
CA GLY A 355 181.23 94.59 11.94
C GLY A 355 181.41 93.88 10.59
N LEU A 356 180.32 93.69 9.84
CA LEU A 356 180.32 93.00 8.55
C LEU A 356 180.60 93.99 7.41
N GLU A 357 181.74 93.87 6.78
CA GLU A 357 182.07 94.65 5.59
C GLU A 357 181.58 93.91 4.34
N VAL A 358 180.50 94.41 3.73
CA VAL A 358 179.94 93.81 2.50
C VAL A 358 180.97 93.91 1.37
N VAL A 359 181.29 92.76 0.78
CA VAL A 359 182.18 92.63 -0.38
C VAL A 359 181.31 92.66 -1.63
N GLY A 360 181.33 93.78 -2.36
CA GLY A 360 180.53 93.97 -3.57
C GLY A 360 179.14 94.55 -3.29
N ARG A 361 178.10 94.03 -3.96
CA ARG A 361 176.71 94.54 -3.88
C ARG A 361 175.72 93.47 -3.43
N LEU A 362 174.68 93.88 -2.70
CA LEU A 362 173.51 93.06 -2.44
C LEU A 362 172.57 93.08 -3.64
N LYS A 363 171.96 91.94 -3.98
CA LYS A 363 171.01 91.81 -5.10
C LYS A 363 169.96 90.73 -4.84
N ARG A 364 168.83 90.76 -5.55
CA ARG A 364 167.96 89.59 -5.70
C ARG A 364 168.70 88.57 -6.54
N GLY A 365 168.69 87.32 -6.10
CA GLY A 365 169.42 86.27 -6.78
C GLY A 365 168.96 84.91 -6.32
N PHE A 366 169.43 83.90 -7.03
CA PHE A 366 169.16 82.51 -6.70
C PHE A 366 170.43 81.88 -6.16
N ILE A 367 170.34 81.23 -5.00
CA ILE A 367 171.37 80.26 -4.61
C ILE A 367 170.90 78.89 -5.04
N THR A 368 171.81 78.11 -5.63
CA THR A 368 171.57 76.71 -5.97
C THR A 368 172.41 75.83 -5.05
N VAL A 369 171.77 74.93 -4.30
CA VAL A 369 172.44 73.95 -3.42
C VAL A 369 171.87 72.55 -3.68
N GLY A 370 172.70 71.50 -3.59
CA GLY A 370 172.31 70.12 -3.89
C GLY A 370 171.95 69.87 -5.36
N GLU A 371 171.14 68.84 -5.62
CA GLU A 371 170.65 68.44 -6.96
C GLU A 371 169.63 69.45 -7.55
N GLY A 372 170.05 70.69 -7.80
CA GLY A 372 169.28 71.66 -8.59
C GLY A 372 168.16 72.42 -7.84
N GLN A 373 168.17 72.45 -6.51
CA GLN A 373 167.21 73.27 -5.77
C GLN A 373 167.63 74.75 -5.81
N HIS A 374 166.81 75.57 -6.46
CA HIS A 374 167.00 77.01 -6.58
C HIS A 374 166.21 77.77 -5.51
N TYR A 375 166.89 78.57 -4.71
CA TYR A 375 166.28 79.45 -3.72
C TYR A 375 166.41 80.89 -4.14
N GLU A 376 165.30 81.48 -4.59
CA GLU A 376 165.23 82.93 -4.82
C GLU A 376 165.31 83.67 -3.49
N LEU A 377 166.23 84.62 -3.38
CA LEU A 377 166.40 85.47 -2.23
C LEU A 377 166.29 86.90 -2.68
N ASN A 378 165.53 87.71 -1.95
CA ASN A 378 165.42 89.13 -2.28
C ASN A 378 166.72 89.86 -2.00
N ILE A 379 167.50 89.41 -1.01
CA ILE A 379 168.78 90.04 -0.62
C ILE A 379 169.86 88.94 -0.56
N LEU A 380 170.90 89.08 -1.37
CA LEU A 380 172.02 88.12 -1.45
C LEU A 380 173.34 88.86 -1.72
N GLY A 381 174.41 88.54 -0.98
CA GLY A 381 175.78 89.02 -1.23
C GLY A 381 176.81 88.45 -0.26
N GLU A 382 178.07 88.89 -0.35
CA GLU A 382 179.17 88.42 0.52
C GLU A 382 179.64 89.52 1.48
N ALA A 383 180.21 89.15 2.62
CA ALA A 383 180.76 90.08 3.60
C ALA A 383 181.96 89.49 4.34
N ARG A 384 182.85 90.33 4.87
CA ARG A 384 183.99 89.92 5.71
C ARG A 384 183.83 90.42 7.14
N ARG A 385 184.21 89.58 8.11
CA ARG A 385 184.31 89.95 9.53
C ARG A 385 185.59 89.35 10.13
N ASN A 386 186.45 90.20 10.68
CA ASN A 386 187.73 89.79 11.28
C ASN A 386 188.59 88.88 10.37
N GLY A 387 188.55 89.12 9.06
CA GLY A 387 189.29 88.34 8.05
C GLY A 387 188.52 87.14 7.47
N GLU A 388 187.46 86.66 8.11
CA GLU A 388 186.64 85.52 7.66
C GLU A 388 185.54 85.96 6.67
N LEU A 389 185.25 85.15 5.63
CA LEU A 389 184.22 85.42 4.61
C LEU A 389 182.87 84.79 5.00
N LEU A 390 181.79 85.57 4.89
CA LEU A 390 180.40 85.20 5.16
C LEU A 390 179.50 85.53 3.96
N THR A 391 178.39 84.81 3.80
CA THR A 391 177.36 85.10 2.78
C THR A 391 176.08 85.62 3.44
N ILE A 392 175.64 86.82 3.05
CA ILE A 392 174.38 87.43 3.47
C ILE A 392 173.23 86.85 2.64
N VAL A 393 172.17 86.41 3.31
CA VAL A 393 170.96 85.87 2.66
C VAL A 393 169.71 86.47 3.30
N GLY A 394 168.72 86.89 2.49
CA GLY A 394 167.57 87.60 3.01
C GLY A 394 166.35 87.74 2.11
N GLU A 395 165.25 88.18 2.72
CA GLU A 395 163.93 88.42 2.12
C GLU A 395 163.33 89.77 2.50
N SER A 396 162.39 90.25 1.67
CA SER A 396 161.62 91.47 1.89
C SER A 396 160.11 91.21 2.00
N LYS A 397 159.41 91.92 2.89
CA LYS A 397 157.95 91.81 3.03
C LYS A 397 157.30 93.14 3.39
N ALA A 398 156.17 93.48 2.75
CA ALA A 398 155.43 94.71 3.06
C ALA A 398 155.03 94.79 4.55
N GLN A 399 154.53 93.68 5.09
CA GLN A 399 154.28 93.52 6.51
C GLN A 399 154.87 92.17 6.97
N LEU A 400 155.85 92.18 7.86
CA LEU A 400 156.52 90.98 8.34
C LEU A 400 155.78 90.38 9.53
N SER A 401 155.39 89.12 9.43
CA SER A 401 154.79 88.36 10.52
C SER A 401 155.72 87.28 11.07
N ARG A 402 155.36 86.73 12.23
CA ARG A 402 156.04 85.57 12.81
C ARG A 402 156.09 84.38 11.84
N ASN A 403 154.99 84.13 11.11
CA ASN A 403 154.94 83.04 10.13
C ASN A 403 155.88 83.28 8.95
N ASP A 404 156.09 84.53 8.54
CA ASP A 404 157.03 84.86 7.47
C ASP A 404 158.48 84.57 7.90
N ILE A 405 158.85 84.92 9.13
CA ILE A 405 160.16 84.58 9.71
C ILE A 405 160.35 83.06 9.75
N ASP A 406 159.37 82.33 10.28
CA ASP A 406 159.43 80.86 10.36
C ASP A 406 159.54 80.22 8.98
N ASN A 407 158.88 80.79 7.97
CA ASN A 407 158.95 80.30 6.60
C ASN A 407 160.33 80.59 6.00
N PHE A 408 160.89 81.79 6.18
CA PHE A 408 162.24 82.12 5.72
C PHE A 408 163.28 81.18 6.35
N LEU A 409 163.21 81.00 7.67
CA LEU A 409 164.11 80.11 8.41
C LEU A 409 164.01 78.66 7.96
N ARG A 410 162.80 78.10 7.89
CA ARG A 410 162.61 76.68 7.57
C ARG A 410 162.82 76.37 6.09
N ARG A 411 162.37 77.24 5.20
CA ARG A 411 162.35 76.96 3.75
C ARG A 411 163.61 77.45 3.04
N LYS A 412 164.31 78.47 3.55
CA LYS A 412 165.49 79.03 2.88
C LYS A 412 166.75 78.92 3.72
N LEU A 413 166.74 79.46 4.95
CA LEU A 413 167.98 79.52 5.74
C LEU A 413 168.51 78.14 6.14
N ARG A 414 167.67 77.26 6.72
CA ARG A 414 168.08 75.93 7.19
C ARG A 414 168.58 75.00 6.08
N PRO A 415 167.96 74.95 4.88
CA PRO A 415 168.51 74.18 3.77
C PRO A 415 169.87 74.70 3.29
N LEU A 416 170.03 76.03 3.21
CA LEU A 416 171.29 76.66 2.79
C LEU A 416 172.41 76.43 3.81
N SER A 417 172.13 76.53 5.11
CA SER A 417 173.14 76.41 6.17
C SER A 417 173.78 75.03 6.30
N ARG A 418 173.12 73.96 5.80
CA ARG A 418 173.72 72.61 5.76
C ARG A 418 174.86 72.47 4.75
N HIS A 419 174.88 73.30 3.71
CA HIS A 419 175.86 73.24 2.64
C HIS A 419 176.85 74.42 2.70
N MET A 420 176.45 75.51 3.37
CA MET A 420 177.25 76.72 3.52
C MET A 420 177.32 77.11 5.00
N PRO A 421 178.44 76.84 5.69
CA PRO A 421 178.51 77.03 7.14
C PRO A 421 178.50 78.51 7.58
N ASN A 422 178.95 79.43 6.73
CA ASN A 422 179.16 80.84 7.10
C ASN A 422 178.08 81.77 6.52
N LEU A 423 176.82 81.58 6.93
CA LEU A 423 175.68 82.40 6.49
C LEU A 423 175.30 83.50 7.51
N PHE A 424 174.89 84.65 6.99
CA PHE A 424 174.34 85.75 7.78
C PHE A 424 172.91 86.10 7.30
N PRO A 425 171.86 85.72 8.06
CA PRO A 425 170.47 85.95 7.68
C PRO A 425 169.99 87.39 7.95
N VAL A 426 169.33 87.98 6.95
CA VAL A 426 168.76 89.34 7.03
C VAL A 426 167.30 89.34 6.54
N LEU A 427 166.40 90.05 7.22
CA LEU A 427 165.05 90.30 6.74
C LEU A 427 164.77 91.81 6.69
N VAL A 428 164.01 92.22 5.68
CA VAL A 428 163.61 93.61 5.47
C VAL A 428 162.10 93.72 5.42
N ALA A 429 161.53 94.72 6.10
CA ALA A 429 160.10 94.95 6.02
C ALA A 429 159.69 96.41 6.17
N HIS A 430 158.51 96.78 5.65
CA HIS A 430 157.98 98.13 5.84
C HIS A 430 157.41 98.31 7.26
N MET A 431 156.74 97.28 7.77
CA MET A 431 156.20 97.22 9.13
C MET A 431 156.17 95.77 9.62
N VAL A 432 156.06 95.56 10.94
CA VAL A 432 155.79 94.24 11.50
C VAL A 432 154.31 94.07 11.84
N SER A 433 153.82 92.83 11.81
CA SER A 433 152.43 92.54 12.17
C SER A 433 152.16 92.68 13.67
N SER A 434 153.20 92.59 14.51
CA SER A 434 153.12 92.88 15.94
C SER A 434 154.50 93.19 16.54
N PRO A 435 154.58 93.90 17.69
CA PRO A 435 155.86 94.29 18.31
C PRO A 435 156.76 93.10 18.66
N ARG A 436 156.16 91.94 19.01
CA ARG A 436 156.90 90.71 19.38
C ARG A 436 157.64 90.06 18.21
N VAL A 437 157.36 90.46 16.97
CA VAL A 437 158.01 89.90 15.77
C VAL A 437 159.50 90.24 15.73
N MET A 438 159.88 91.46 16.14
CA MET A 438 161.29 91.89 16.16
C MET A 438 162.10 91.10 17.21
N GLU A 439 161.56 90.99 18.43
CA GLU A 439 162.17 90.17 19.50
C GLU A 439 162.31 88.70 19.07
N TYR A 440 161.29 88.17 18.39
CA TYR A 440 161.33 86.80 17.90
C TYR A 440 162.41 86.58 16.84
N ALA A 441 162.55 87.49 15.87
CA ALA A 441 163.59 87.38 14.86
C ALA A 441 165.00 87.42 15.47
N GLN A 442 165.22 88.31 16.45
CA GLN A 442 166.49 88.44 17.15
C GLN A 442 166.85 87.17 17.94
N GLN A 443 165.87 86.55 18.63
CA GLN A 443 166.06 85.27 19.33
C GLN A 443 166.43 84.13 18.37
N GLN A 444 166.00 84.19 17.11
CA GLN A 444 166.36 83.20 16.08
C GLN A 444 167.69 83.54 15.36
N GLY A 445 168.39 84.60 15.79
CA GLY A 445 169.66 85.03 15.20
C GLY A 445 169.52 85.66 13.81
N VAL A 446 168.34 86.20 13.46
CA VAL A 446 168.10 86.89 12.19
C VAL A 446 168.17 88.39 12.39
N ALA A 447 169.01 89.06 11.62
CA ALA A 447 169.03 90.52 11.60
C ALA A 447 167.77 91.03 10.87
N VAL A 448 167.02 91.93 11.48
CA VAL A 448 165.85 92.55 10.84
C VAL A 448 166.06 94.04 10.77
N TYR A 449 165.82 94.61 9.59
CA TYR A 449 165.82 96.04 9.37
C TYR A 449 164.48 96.46 8.79
N LEU A 450 163.90 97.52 9.35
CA LEU A 450 162.67 98.07 8.82
C LEU A 450 163.03 99.18 7.85
N SER A 451 162.20 99.38 6.83
CA SER A 451 162.56 100.26 5.72
C SER A 451 162.67 101.74 6.10
N TYR A 452 162.23 102.10 7.30
CA TYR A 452 162.43 103.44 7.89
C TYR A 452 163.74 103.54 8.71
N ASP A 453 164.50 102.45 8.84
CA ASP A 453 165.85 102.41 9.40
C ASP A 453 166.94 102.60 8.31
N PHE A 454 166.53 102.77 7.04
CA PHE A 454 167.37 102.78 5.83
C PHE A 454 167.98 104.13 5.48
#